data_AF-A0AAV4IL44-F1
#
_entry.id   AF-A0AAV4IL44-F1
#
_cell.length_a   1.000
_cell.length_b   1.000
_cell.length_c   1.000
_cell.angle_alpha   90.00
_cell.angle_beta   90.00
_cell.angle_gamma   90.00
#
_symmetry.space_group_name_H-M   'P 1'
#
loop_
_entity.id
_entity.type
_entity.pdbx_description
1 polymer ?
#
loop_
_entity_poly.entity_id
_entity_poly.type
_entity_poly.pdbx_seq_one_letter_code
_entity_poly.pdbx_strand_id
1 'polypeptide(L)'
;MTCRKFQDGGGGQNHYSLPSEYWMDLGYKGGDLGYQTFLYSNETEIRRIFMFLVEKLPKETSQASDEPMGSSILLQRAISTEVATQLSAAWTPPFLKDKGIRSRAKPPGWQREGACCLQHYHSCHIKTPVDVGNLSVKIPKELRAYYNNRMPYVTNQTSRHGDTAPSMMETNALEVATQQDWENEWNQVGLASRLSQQEFKKRKQERLLKLIRERLLQDNQRREKSGGLGAAGDLQQLLNSIESQAGEAAVKTKGSRFANTEKLQYGKDEEKTMSQVGAAVPTKDTEEEQERKRQEEVDGLRSELAQVTSDLERLDLEVRKFTASRQQMEEAISAEQRDSEQKQAAHSVKKRTLDLLPDAEANIGKLQSVVDNSAQRLVNLAKQWENHRGPLIEQYRELRQYNSKRESEAQKKLEEIKQFRERMKEVADDARRKDELQKQLVSEYERMTKDVNRSAYTRKIMEIVSNIKKQKQEIDKILVDTRSVQKEINSLTGKLDRTFTVTDELIFRDAKKDDGVKKAYRFLAALHENFEQLIKMVEDTGAVVREIKDLEDQNFEQLIKMVEDTGAVVREIKDLEDQFHAVMSPVGATSVDGCCLVIGHSHTPLLLVTATTFILR
;
A
#
# COMPACT_ATOMS: atom_id res chain seq x y z
N MET A 1 -17.68 -19.54 11.23
CA MET A 1 -16.68 -20.37 11.92
C MET A 1 -15.64 -20.80 10.91
N THR A 2 -14.50 -20.13 10.90
CA THR A 2 -13.35 -20.46 10.03
C THR A 2 -12.22 -20.89 10.96
N CYS A 3 -11.78 -22.15 10.86
CA CYS A 3 -10.65 -22.68 11.64
C CYS A 3 -9.39 -21.83 11.38
N ARG A 4 -8.97 -21.04 12.36
CA ARG A 4 -7.63 -20.45 12.38
C ARG A 4 -6.68 -21.48 12.99
N LYS A 5 -5.62 -21.83 12.25
CA LYS A 5 -4.43 -22.49 12.81
C LYS A 5 -3.68 -21.49 13.69
N PHE A 6 -3.56 -21.78 14.98
CA PHE A 6 -2.48 -21.27 15.80
C PHE A 6 -1.28 -22.18 15.57
N GLN A 7 -0.18 -21.60 15.09
CA GLN A 7 1.10 -22.27 14.94
C GLN A 7 1.93 -21.90 16.16
N ASP A 8 1.97 -22.77 17.16
CA ASP A 8 3.04 -22.75 18.16
C ASP A 8 4.18 -23.62 17.65
N GLY A 9 5.39 -23.07 17.76
CA GLY A 9 6.62 -23.72 17.36
C GLY A 9 6.91 -24.92 18.26
N GLY A 10 7.10 -26.08 17.63
CA GLY A 10 7.55 -27.30 18.28
C GLY A 10 7.17 -28.50 17.42
N GLY A 11 8.16 -29.25 16.94
CA GLY A 11 7.94 -30.42 16.08
C GLY A 11 7.03 -31.46 16.73
N GLY A 12 6.09 -32.00 15.97
CA GLY A 12 5.16 -33.03 16.41
C GLY A 12 4.08 -33.28 15.36
N GLN A 13 3.71 -34.53 15.17
CA GLN A 13 2.89 -35.04 14.07
C GLN A 13 1.52 -34.37 13.94
N ASN A 14 1.04 -34.23 12.70
CA ASN A 14 -0.30 -33.75 12.37
C ASN A 14 -1.37 -34.75 12.87
N HIS A 15 -1.92 -34.51 14.05
CA HIS A 15 -3.20 -35.11 14.45
C HIS A 15 -4.34 -34.17 14.04
N TYR A 16 -5.21 -34.63 13.15
CA TYR A 16 -6.50 -34.01 12.90
C TYR A 16 -7.42 -34.37 14.07
N SER A 17 -7.46 -33.56 15.13
CA SER A 17 -8.47 -33.70 16.17
C SER A 17 -9.82 -33.18 15.67
N LEU A 18 -10.87 -33.96 15.94
CA LEU A 18 -12.25 -33.64 15.58
C LEU A 18 -12.70 -32.37 16.32
N PRO A 19 -13.58 -31.54 15.72
CA PRO A 19 -14.11 -30.33 16.37
C PRO A 19 -14.67 -30.59 17.78
N SER A 20 -15.14 -31.81 18.07
CA SER A 20 -15.74 -32.22 19.34
C SER A 20 -14.81 -32.04 20.55
N GLU A 21 -13.51 -32.32 20.41
CA GLU A 21 -12.55 -32.28 21.52
C GLU A 21 -12.38 -30.86 22.07
N TYR A 22 -12.36 -29.86 21.17
CA TYR A 22 -12.20 -28.46 21.55
C TYR A 22 -13.41 -27.91 22.35
N TRP A 23 -14.61 -28.40 22.07
CA TRP A 23 -15.82 -27.99 22.80
C TRP A 23 -15.93 -28.66 24.18
N MET A 24 -15.42 -29.89 24.30
CA MET A 24 -15.30 -30.58 25.60
C MET A 24 -14.27 -29.88 26.50
N ASP A 25 -13.14 -29.44 25.94
CA ASP A 25 -12.13 -28.66 26.66
C ASP A 25 -12.65 -27.29 27.14
N LEU A 26 -13.56 -26.67 26.39
CA LEU A 26 -14.26 -25.45 26.80
C LEU A 26 -15.31 -25.69 27.91
N GLY A 27 -15.58 -26.95 28.27
CA GLY A 27 -16.49 -27.35 29.35
C GLY A 27 -17.95 -27.50 28.89
N TYR A 28 -18.21 -27.69 27.60
CA TYR A 28 -19.56 -27.92 27.09
C TYR A 28 -20.05 -29.32 27.48
N LYS A 29 -21.12 -29.40 28.29
CA LYS A 29 -21.71 -30.65 28.79
C LYS A 29 -22.86 -31.21 27.94
N GLY A 30 -23.21 -30.56 26.84
CA GLY A 30 -24.19 -31.09 25.89
C GLY A 30 -23.54 -32.19 25.07
N GLY A 31 -24.18 -33.37 25.00
CA GLY A 31 -23.60 -34.62 24.47
C GLY A 31 -22.91 -34.53 23.11
N ASP A 32 -22.14 -35.58 22.80
CA ASP A 32 -21.19 -35.73 21.68
C ASP A 32 -21.53 -34.88 20.45
N LEU A 33 -20.87 -33.73 20.35
CA LEU A 33 -20.92 -32.84 19.19
C LEU A 33 -20.15 -33.46 18.02
N GLY A 34 -20.80 -34.36 17.28
CA GLY A 34 -20.24 -34.96 16.08
C GLY A 34 -20.25 -34.01 14.88
N TYR A 35 -19.46 -34.35 13.85
CA TYR A 35 -19.48 -33.64 12.55
C TYR A 35 -20.89 -33.66 11.91
N GLN A 36 -21.65 -34.73 12.16
CA GLN A 36 -23.07 -34.88 11.79
C GLN A 36 -23.96 -33.77 12.35
N THR A 37 -23.72 -33.28 13.57
CA THR A 37 -24.51 -32.23 14.22
C THR A 37 -24.40 -30.89 13.49
N PHE A 38 -23.29 -30.64 12.79
CA PHE A 38 -23.10 -29.42 11.99
C PHE A 38 -23.58 -29.57 10.53
N LEU A 39 -23.62 -30.80 10.01
CA LEU A 39 -24.14 -31.11 8.68
C LEU A 39 -25.67 -31.21 8.65
N TYR A 40 -26.29 -31.65 9.75
CA TYR A 40 -27.72 -31.85 9.88
C TYR A 40 -28.24 -31.24 11.18
N SER A 41 -28.05 -29.94 11.33
CA SER A 41 -28.28 -29.26 12.60
C SER A 41 -29.76 -29.09 12.95
N ASN A 42 -30.13 -29.43 14.18
CA ASN A 42 -31.42 -29.10 14.77
C ASN A 42 -31.34 -27.72 15.45
N GLU A 43 -32.38 -26.89 15.28
CA GLU A 43 -32.47 -25.54 15.86
C GLU A 43 -32.26 -25.55 17.39
N THR A 44 -32.75 -26.58 18.07
CA THR A 44 -32.58 -26.71 19.53
C THR A 44 -31.13 -26.96 19.95
N GLU A 45 -30.34 -27.62 19.11
CA GLU A 45 -28.94 -27.94 19.39
C GLU A 45 -28.04 -26.73 19.10
N ILE A 46 -28.27 -26.07 17.96
CA ILE A 46 -27.58 -24.81 17.61
C ILE A 46 -27.83 -23.75 18.69
N ARG A 47 -29.07 -23.61 19.18
CA ARG A 47 -29.41 -22.63 20.22
C ARG A 47 -28.68 -22.90 21.54
N ARG A 48 -28.50 -24.16 21.94
CA ARG A 48 -27.72 -24.52 23.15
C ARG A 48 -26.24 -24.16 22.99
N ILE A 49 -25.67 -24.43 21.81
CA ILE A 49 -24.28 -24.07 21.50
C ILE A 49 -24.10 -22.55 21.55
N PHE A 50 -25.00 -21.77 20.95
CA PHE A 50 -24.94 -20.31 20.98
C PHE A 50 -25.15 -19.75 22.39
N MET A 51 -26.09 -20.28 23.19
CA MET A 51 -26.28 -19.84 24.58
C MET A 51 -25.03 -20.08 25.42
N PHE A 52 -24.39 -21.25 25.27
CA PHE A 52 -23.12 -21.54 25.94
C PHE A 52 -21.99 -20.59 25.53
N LEU A 53 -21.86 -20.30 24.23
CA LEU A 53 -20.86 -19.34 23.74
C LEU A 53 -21.12 -17.92 24.28
N VAL A 54 -22.39 -17.50 24.34
CA VAL A 54 -22.78 -16.19 24.87
C VAL A 54 -22.51 -16.09 26.37
N GLU A 55 -22.67 -17.17 27.13
CA GLU A 55 -22.29 -17.20 28.55
C GLU A 55 -20.78 -17.08 28.78
N LYS A 56 -19.96 -17.50 27.82
CA LYS A 56 -18.50 -17.43 27.86
C LYS A 56 -17.93 -16.15 27.25
N LEU A 57 -18.77 -15.29 26.67
CA LEU A 57 -18.34 -13.95 26.28
C LEU A 57 -18.05 -13.13 27.55
N PRO A 58 -16.99 -12.29 27.56
CA PRO A 58 -16.71 -11.41 28.68
C PRO A 58 -17.92 -10.50 28.91
N LYS A 59 -18.62 -10.69 30.03
CA LYS A 59 -19.69 -9.77 30.43
C LYS A 59 -19.02 -8.51 30.92
N GLU A 60 -19.39 -7.36 30.35
CA GLU A 60 -19.04 -6.06 30.92
C GLU A 60 -19.71 -5.92 32.29
N THR A 61 -19.01 -6.35 33.33
CA THR A 61 -19.37 -6.08 34.73
C THR A 61 -18.17 -5.49 35.44
N SER A 62 -18.21 -4.17 35.58
CA SER A 62 -18.05 -3.44 36.83
C SER A 62 -17.51 -4.27 38.02
N GLN A 63 -16.22 -4.17 38.30
CA GLN A 63 -15.66 -3.71 39.58
C GLN A 63 -14.17 -4.01 39.64
N ALA A 64 -13.41 -2.96 39.95
CA ALA A 64 -11.98 -2.99 40.17
C ALA A 64 -11.62 -3.88 41.36
N SER A 65 -10.64 -4.77 41.16
CA SER A 65 -9.84 -5.33 42.24
C SER A 65 -8.38 -5.01 41.98
N ASP A 66 -7.71 -4.56 43.03
CA ASP A 66 -6.36 -4.03 43.10
C ASP A 66 -5.27 -4.92 42.49
N GLU A 67 -4.81 -4.55 41.30
CA GLU A 67 -3.43 -4.80 40.85
C GLU A 67 -2.72 -3.46 40.68
N PRO A 68 -1.39 -3.38 40.90
CA PRO A 68 -0.65 -2.14 40.71
C PRO A 68 -0.76 -1.72 39.23
N MET A 69 -1.68 -0.80 38.95
CA MET A 69 -1.97 -0.32 37.60
C MET A 69 -0.67 0.19 36.99
N GLY A 70 -0.15 -0.52 35.98
CA GLY A 70 1.05 -0.11 35.27
C GLY A 70 0.95 1.33 34.79
N SER A 71 2.08 2.03 34.72
CA SER A 71 2.16 3.45 34.30
C SER A 71 1.39 3.75 33.01
N SER A 72 1.32 2.79 32.09
CA SER A 72 0.52 2.85 30.86
C SER A 72 -0.99 2.95 31.14
N ILE A 73 -1.53 2.18 32.08
CA ILE A 73 -2.95 2.21 32.44
C ILE A 73 -3.27 3.50 33.19
N LEU A 74 -2.37 3.98 34.06
CA LEU A 74 -2.52 5.28 34.71
C LEU A 74 -2.49 6.44 33.70
N LEU A 75 -1.61 6.37 32.69
CA LEU A 75 -1.58 7.34 31.60
C LEU A 75 -2.83 7.26 30.73
N GLN A 76 -3.28 6.06 30.34
CA GLN A 76 -4.51 5.88 29.58
C GLN A 76 -5.72 6.36 30.38
N ARG A 77 -5.76 6.12 31.69
CA ARG A 77 -6.81 6.64 32.57
C ARG A 77 -6.72 8.15 32.71
N ALA A 78 -5.52 8.73 32.80
CA ALA A 78 -5.33 10.18 32.84
C ALA A 78 -5.73 10.83 31.49
N ILE A 79 -5.34 10.24 30.36
CA ILE A 79 -5.76 10.67 29.01
C ILE A 79 -7.27 10.53 28.88
N SER A 80 -7.85 9.39 29.26
CA SER A 80 -9.29 9.15 29.18
C SER A 80 -10.06 10.11 30.06
N THR A 81 -9.58 10.37 31.28
CA THR A 81 -10.16 11.35 32.20
C THR A 81 -10.08 12.74 31.57
N GLU A 82 -8.89 13.17 31.13
CA GLU A 82 -8.67 14.49 30.52
C GLU A 82 -9.50 14.70 29.25
N VAL A 83 -9.58 13.68 28.38
CA VAL A 83 -10.42 13.69 27.19
C VAL A 83 -11.90 13.76 27.57
N ALA A 84 -12.35 13.02 28.58
CA ALA A 84 -13.73 13.10 29.07
C ALA A 84 -14.04 14.49 29.67
N THR A 85 -13.11 15.10 30.41
CA THR A 85 -13.26 16.48 30.91
C THR A 85 -13.31 17.49 29.75
N GLN A 86 -12.46 17.31 28.72
CA GLN A 86 -12.43 18.20 27.56
C GLN A 86 -13.66 18.06 26.67
N LEU A 87 -14.20 16.85 26.51
CA LEU A 87 -15.41 16.58 25.72
C LEU A 87 -16.70 17.00 26.45
N SER A 88 -16.71 16.96 27.79
CA SER A 88 -17.85 17.45 28.60
C SER A 88 -17.86 18.97 28.74
N ALA A 89 -16.73 19.64 28.55
CA ALA A 89 -16.66 21.09 28.46
C ALA A 89 -17.21 21.58 27.12
N ALA A 90 -18.01 22.66 27.13
CA ALA A 90 -18.41 23.33 25.91
C ALA A 90 -17.15 23.81 25.16
N TRP A 91 -17.03 23.47 23.88
CA TRP A 91 -15.92 23.95 23.07
C TRP A 91 -16.00 25.47 22.93
N THR A 92 -15.04 26.18 23.52
CA THR A 92 -14.87 27.62 23.36
C THR A 92 -13.54 27.89 22.67
N PRO A 93 -13.50 28.72 21.61
CA PRO A 93 -12.26 29.15 20.98
C PRO A 93 -11.22 29.62 22.01
N PRO A 94 -9.91 29.35 21.82
CA PRO A 94 -8.87 29.70 22.78
C PRO A 94 -8.85 31.18 23.20
N PHE A 95 -9.24 32.09 22.30
CA PHE A 95 -9.30 33.54 22.57
C PHE A 95 -10.45 33.93 23.53
N LEU A 96 -11.48 33.10 23.71
CA LEU A 96 -12.56 33.32 24.68
C LEU A 96 -12.25 32.74 26.07
N LYS A 97 -11.11 32.05 26.23
CA LYS A 97 -10.69 31.50 27.53
C LYS A 97 -9.90 32.55 28.31
N ASP A 98 -10.57 33.18 29.28
CA ASP A 98 -10.02 34.29 30.08
C ASP A 98 -8.81 33.87 30.96
N LYS A 99 -8.83 32.63 31.47
CA LYS A 99 -7.72 32.02 32.25
C LYS A 99 -7.00 30.90 31.49
N GLY A 100 -6.91 31.03 30.16
CA GLY A 100 -6.37 29.98 29.30
C GLY A 100 -4.84 29.87 29.28
N ILE A 101 -4.06 30.70 29.98
CA ILE A 101 -2.59 30.65 29.89
C ILE A 101 -2.05 29.48 30.72
N ARG A 102 -1.44 28.50 30.05
CA ARG A 102 -0.79 27.32 30.65
C ARG A 102 0.72 27.39 30.44
N SER A 103 1.49 27.06 31.46
CA SER A 103 2.95 26.88 31.34
C SER A 103 3.25 25.53 30.69
N ARG A 104 4.09 25.54 29.65
CA ARG A 104 4.58 24.34 28.95
C ARG A 104 5.97 23.99 29.49
N ALA A 105 6.21 22.71 29.74
CA ALA A 105 7.52 22.23 30.21
C ALA A 105 8.58 22.15 29.09
N LYS A 106 8.21 21.77 27.85
CA LYS A 106 9.13 21.71 26.69
C LYS A 106 8.45 22.01 25.33
N PRO A 107 8.94 23.00 24.55
CA PRO A 107 9.87 24.04 24.98
C PRO A 107 9.25 24.87 26.12
N PRO A 108 10.06 25.36 27.08
CA PRO A 108 9.56 26.17 28.18
C PRO A 108 8.92 27.45 27.64
N GLY A 109 7.67 27.72 28.01
CA GLY A 109 6.95 28.90 27.55
C GLY A 109 5.50 28.95 28.04
N TRP A 110 4.92 30.14 27.98
CA TRP A 110 3.50 30.35 28.23
C TRP A 110 2.72 30.12 26.94
N GLN A 111 1.68 29.30 26.99
CA GLN A 111 0.79 29.08 25.86
C GLN A 111 -0.66 29.22 26.28
N ARG A 112 -1.48 29.79 25.39
CA ARG A 112 -2.93 29.75 25.57
C ARG A 112 -3.42 28.31 25.34
N GLU A 113 -4.32 27.85 26.18
CA GLU A 113 -4.87 26.51 26.16
C GLU A 113 -5.56 26.26 24.82
N GLY A 114 -5.22 25.16 24.15
CA GLY A 114 -5.69 24.86 22.80
C GLY A 114 -5.04 25.71 21.70
N ALA A 115 -4.09 26.60 22.03
CA ALA A 115 -3.35 27.42 21.08
C ALA A 115 -1.93 26.90 20.79
N CYS A 116 -1.55 25.78 21.41
CA CYS A 116 -0.23 25.16 21.32
C CYS A 116 0.25 24.87 19.89
N CYS A 117 -0.69 24.80 18.94
CA CYS A 117 -0.49 24.50 17.53
C CYS A 117 -1.27 25.45 16.61
N LEU A 118 -1.75 26.60 17.10
CA LEU A 118 -2.41 27.59 16.25
C LEU A 118 -1.36 28.29 15.39
N GLN A 119 -1.30 27.87 14.13
CA GLN A 119 -0.54 28.54 13.06
C GLN A 119 -1.53 29.37 12.23
N HIS A 120 -1.06 30.45 11.61
CA HIS A 120 -1.85 31.09 10.57
C HIS A 120 -2.07 30.07 9.45
N TYR A 121 -3.32 29.90 9.04
CA TYR A 121 -3.62 29.03 7.92
C TYR A 121 -3.07 29.67 6.65
N HIS A 122 -2.02 29.05 6.09
CA HIS A 122 -1.48 29.42 4.80
C HIS A 122 -1.26 28.15 3.98
N SER A 123 -2.03 28.01 2.91
CA SER A 123 -1.84 26.99 1.89
C SER A 123 -1.11 27.57 0.68
N CYS A 124 -0.33 26.75 0.00
CA CYS A 124 0.27 27.03 -1.29
C CYS A 124 0.04 25.85 -2.23
N HIS A 125 0.17 26.11 -3.52
CA HIS A 125 -0.04 25.08 -4.53
C HIS A 125 1.08 24.05 -4.48
N ILE A 126 0.73 22.79 -4.22
CA ILE A 126 1.64 21.64 -4.26
C ILE A 126 1.30 20.72 -5.43
N LYS A 127 2.29 19.95 -5.88
CA LYS A 127 2.18 18.99 -6.97
C LYS A 127 2.33 17.58 -6.43
N THR A 128 1.38 16.72 -6.78
CA THR A 128 1.42 15.28 -6.50
C THR A 128 1.34 14.51 -7.82
N PRO A 129 1.92 13.30 -7.90
CA PRO A 129 1.76 12.46 -9.08
C PRO A 129 0.29 12.09 -9.30
N VAL A 130 -0.21 12.37 -10.51
CA VAL A 130 -1.59 12.04 -10.92
C VAL A 130 -1.61 10.70 -11.67
N ASP A 131 -2.73 9.97 -11.58
CA ASP A 131 -3.00 8.70 -12.29
C ASP A 131 -2.07 7.51 -11.97
N VAL A 132 -1.24 7.63 -10.94
CA VAL A 132 -0.36 6.54 -10.46
C VAL A 132 -1.11 5.35 -9.86
N GLY A 133 -2.33 5.56 -9.36
CA GLY A 133 -3.17 4.50 -8.80
C GLY A 133 -4.05 3.78 -9.83
N ASN A 134 -4.20 4.32 -11.04
CA ASN A 134 -5.10 3.78 -12.06
C ASN A 134 -4.31 3.01 -13.13
N LEU A 135 -4.27 1.69 -12.99
CA LEU A 135 -3.54 0.78 -13.91
C LEU A 135 -4.07 0.81 -15.36
N SER A 136 -5.28 1.34 -15.59
CA SER A 136 -5.84 1.48 -16.94
C SER A 136 -5.24 2.66 -17.73
N VAL A 137 -4.65 3.64 -17.03
CA VAL A 137 -4.06 4.83 -17.64
C VAL A 137 -2.56 4.62 -17.83
N LYS A 138 -2.12 4.57 -19.10
CA LYS A 138 -0.68 4.50 -19.41
C LYS A 138 -0.04 5.86 -19.20
N ILE A 139 0.73 5.99 -18.12
CA ILE A 139 1.55 7.18 -17.85
C ILE A 139 2.67 7.27 -18.90
N PRO A 140 2.81 8.39 -19.65
CA PRO A 140 3.91 8.61 -20.58
C PRO A 140 5.28 8.42 -19.93
N LYS A 141 6.26 7.90 -20.69
CA LYS A 141 7.60 7.59 -20.15
C LYS A 141 8.30 8.84 -19.61
N GLU A 142 8.12 9.96 -20.29
CA GLU A 142 8.68 11.27 -19.94
C GLU A 142 8.09 11.79 -18.63
N LEU A 143 6.77 11.64 -18.45
CA LEU A 143 6.06 12.05 -17.25
C LEU A 143 6.46 11.20 -16.04
N ARG A 144 6.62 9.88 -16.23
CA ARG A 144 7.14 8.99 -15.20
C ARG A 144 8.57 9.35 -14.81
N ALA A 145 9.42 9.70 -15.77
CA ALA A 145 10.77 10.17 -15.50
C ALA A 145 10.78 11.50 -14.71
N TYR A 146 9.85 12.42 -15.01
CA TYR A 146 9.67 13.65 -14.24
C TYR A 146 9.27 13.37 -12.79
N TYR A 147 8.27 12.51 -12.56
CA TYR A 147 7.83 12.14 -11.21
C TYR A 147 8.96 11.52 -10.38
N ASN A 148 9.78 10.66 -10.98
CA ASN A 148 10.85 9.96 -10.25
C ASN A 148 12.09 10.83 -10.04
N ASN A 149 12.47 11.67 -11.01
CA ASN A 149 13.80 12.29 -11.05
C ASN A 149 13.80 13.82 -10.91
N ARG A 150 12.64 14.48 -10.95
CA ARG A 150 12.53 15.96 -11.02
C ARG A 150 11.47 16.56 -10.11
N MET A 151 10.43 15.81 -9.75
CA MET A 151 9.41 16.28 -8.81
C MET A 151 9.96 16.21 -7.37
N PRO A 152 10.09 17.36 -6.66
CA PRO A 152 10.48 17.34 -5.25
C PRO A 152 9.37 16.74 -4.38
N TYR A 153 9.73 16.11 -3.26
CA TYR A 153 8.77 15.65 -2.26
C TYR A 153 7.91 16.81 -1.75
N VAL A 154 6.65 16.53 -1.40
CA VAL A 154 5.69 17.55 -0.93
C VAL A 154 6.25 18.37 0.25
N THR A 155 7.00 17.72 1.15
CA THR A 155 7.66 18.38 2.30
C THR A 155 8.70 19.42 1.89
N ASN A 156 9.22 19.33 0.66
CA ASN A 156 10.25 20.22 0.11
C ASN A 156 9.67 21.21 -0.93
N GLN A 157 8.36 21.17 -1.19
CA GLN A 157 7.69 22.07 -2.12
C GLN A 157 7.27 23.40 -1.47
N THR A 158 7.08 23.40 -0.15
CA THR A 158 6.63 24.56 0.61
C THR A 158 7.81 25.34 1.18
N SER A 159 7.79 26.67 1.10
CA SER A 159 8.84 27.53 1.66
C SER A 159 8.98 27.41 3.17
N ARG A 160 7.87 27.13 3.88
CA ARG A 160 7.84 26.84 5.32
C ARG A 160 7.24 25.46 5.53
N HIS A 161 7.86 24.65 6.38
CA HIS A 161 7.35 23.33 6.71
C HIS A 161 5.97 23.37 7.42
N GLY A 162 5.63 24.49 8.07
CA GLY A 162 4.30 24.69 8.65
C GLY A 162 3.17 24.71 7.62
N ASP A 163 3.48 25.08 6.37
CA ASP A 163 2.49 25.26 5.30
C ASP A 163 2.22 23.94 4.56
N THR A 164 3.04 22.90 4.77
CA THR A 164 2.90 21.61 4.08
C THR A 164 1.55 20.95 4.35
N ALA A 165 1.13 20.87 5.62
CA ALA A 165 -0.14 20.25 6.00
C ALA A 165 -1.36 21.07 5.53
N PRO A 166 -1.43 22.41 5.75
CA PRO A 166 -2.46 23.25 5.16
C PRO A 166 -2.57 23.11 3.64
N SER A 167 -1.44 23.07 2.93
CA SER A 167 -1.40 22.93 1.47
C SER A 167 -1.93 21.58 0.99
N MET A 168 -1.59 20.49 1.69
CA MET A 168 -2.15 19.17 1.43
C MET A 168 -3.66 19.11 1.68
N MET A 169 -4.11 19.68 2.80
CA MET A 169 -5.53 19.74 3.14
C MET A 169 -6.31 20.56 2.10
N GLU A 170 -5.79 21.70 1.67
CA GLU A 170 -6.41 22.52 0.62
C GLU A 170 -6.50 21.77 -0.71
N THR A 171 -5.41 21.11 -1.12
CA THR A 171 -5.37 20.33 -2.36
C THR A 171 -6.41 19.21 -2.35
N ASN A 172 -6.51 18.48 -1.24
CA ASN A 172 -7.52 17.42 -1.08
C ASN A 172 -8.94 17.99 -1.00
N ALA A 173 -9.15 19.09 -0.26
CA ALA A 173 -10.46 19.72 -0.15
C ALA A 173 -10.94 20.21 -1.52
N LEU A 174 -10.04 20.78 -2.32
CA LEU A 174 -10.32 21.19 -3.69
C LEU A 174 -10.65 19.99 -4.59
N GLU A 175 -9.91 18.89 -4.50
CA GLU A 175 -10.21 17.67 -5.26
C GLU A 175 -11.60 17.12 -4.92
N VAL A 176 -11.94 17.02 -3.64
CA VAL A 176 -13.27 16.58 -3.19
C VAL A 176 -14.36 17.55 -3.63
N ALA A 177 -14.15 18.86 -3.48
CA ALA A 177 -15.12 19.87 -3.89
C ALA A 177 -15.37 19.81 -5.40
N THR A 178 -14.31 19.72 -6.22
CA THR A 178 -14.44 19.62 -7.68
C THR A 178 -15.13 18.33 -8.11
N GLN A 179 -14.89 17.22 -7.42
CA GLN A 179 -15.60 15.97 -7.67
C GLN A 179 -17.09 16.08 -7.31
N GLN A 180 -17.42 16.64 -6.13
CA GLN A 180 -18.80 16.83 -5.70
C GLN A 180 -19.56 17.77 -6.64
N ASP A 181 -18.95 18.88 -7.05
CA ASP A 181 -19.54 19.82 -8.01
C ASP A 181 -19.78 19.14 -9.36
N TRP A 182 -18.84 18.32 -9.82
CA TRP A 182 -19.00 17.52 -11.02
C TRP A 182 -20.15 16.52 -10.90
N GLU A 183 -20.23 15.77 -9.81
CA GLU A 183 -21.32 14.80 -9.57
C GLU A 183 -22.68 15.51 -9.51
N ASN A 184 -22.75 16.65 -8.81
CA ASN A 184 -23.96 17.46 -8.74
C ASN A 184 -24.40 17.95 -10.12
N GLU A 185 -23.49 18.54 -10.89
CA GLU A 185 -23.78 19.05 -12.24
C GLU A 185 -24.13 17.91 -13.21
N TRP A 186 -23.40 16.80 -13.14
CA TRP A 186 -23.67 15.62 -13.96
C TRP A 186 -25.04 15.04 -13.65
N ASN A 187 -25.39 14.89 -12.36
CA ASN A 187 -26.67 14.34 -11.96
C ASN A 187 -27.85 15.26 -12.29
N GLN A 188 -27.69 16.58 -12.15
CA GLN A 188 -28.76 17.54 -12.41
C GLN A 188 -28.96 17.85 -13.91
N VAL A 189 -27.86 18.11 -14.64
CA VAL A 189 -27.91 18.62 -16.02
C VAL A 189 -27.29 17.63 -17.01
N GLY A 190 -26.23 16.94 -16.61
CA GLY A 190 -25.53 15.97 -17.45
C GLY A 190 -26.39 14.79 -17.89
N LEU A 191 -27.08 14.13 -16.95
CA LEU A 191 -27.97 12.99 -17.21
C LEU A 191 -29.13 13.37 -18.14
N ALA A 192 -29.74 14.54 -17.91
CA ALA A 192 -30.82 15.05 -18.74
C ALA A 192 -30.35 15.42 -20.16
N SER A 193 -29.05 15.71 -20.35
CA SER A 193 -28.50 16.11 -21.64
C SER A 193 -28.43 14.98 -22.67
N ARG A 194 -28.48 13.70 -22.23
CA ARG A 194 -28.30 12.50 -23.07
C ARG A 194 -26.97 12.42 -23.83
N LEU A 195 -25.99 13.25 -23.48
CA LEU A 195 -24.62 13.15 -23.99
C LEU A 195 -23.84 12.12 -23.17
N SER A 196 -22.77 11.58 -23.74
CA SER A 196 -21.76 10.89 -22.93
C SER A 196 -21.03 11.89 -22.00
N GLN A 197 -20.44 11.39 -20.91
CA GLN A 197 -19.67 12.25 -19.99
C GLN A 197 -18.55 13.02 -20.70
N GLN A 198 -17.89 12.40 -21.69
CA GLN A 198 -16.81 13.03 -22.45
C GLN A 198 -17.32 14.15 -23.35
N GLU A 199 -18.42 13.91 -24.08
CA GLU A 199 -19.03 14.92 -24.95
C GLU A 199 -19.60 16.10 -24.16
N PHE A 200 -20.21 15.83 -23.00
CA PHE A 200 -20.71 16.87 -22.10
C PHE A 200 -19.57 17.76 -21.59
N LYS A 201 -18.47 17.15 -21.12
CA LYS A 201 -17.25 17.88 -20.70
C LYS A 201 -16.70 18.75 -21.83
N LYS A 202 -16.58 18.20 -23.05
CA LYS A 202 -16.10 18.94 -24.23
C LYS A 202 -17.00 20.13 -24.56
N ARG A 203 -18.31 19.92 -24.61
CA ARG A 203 -19.28 20.99 -24.91
C ARG A 203 -19.31 22.08 -23.83
N LYS A 204 -19.16 21.70 -22.55
CA LYS A 204 -19.02 22.65 -21.44
C LYS A 204 -17.74 23.47 -21.59
N GLN A 205 -16.62 22.83 -21.88
CA GLN A 205 -15.34 23.50 -22.12
C GLN A 205 -15.44 24.53 -23.27
N GLU A 206 -16.02 24.14 -24.40
CA GLU A 206 -16.23 25.05 -25.54
C GLU A 206 -17.10 26.26 -25.16
N ARG A 207 -18.18 26.04 -24.40
CA ARG A 207 -19.05 27.11 -23.89
C ARG A 207 -18.29 28.06 -22.96
N LEU A 208 -17.51 27.53 -22.02
CA LEU A 208 -16.72 28.34 -21.09
C LEU A 208 -15.65 29.14 -21.81
N LEU A 209 -14.93 28.54 -22.77
CA LEU A 209 -13.94 29.24 -23.58
C LEU A 209 -14.58 30.38 -24.40
N LYS A 210 -15.77 30.16 -24.95
CA LYS A 210 -16.53 31.21 -25.64
C LYS A 210 -16.88 32.35 -24.68
N LEU A 211 -17.37 32.03 -23.48
CA LEU A 211 -17.73 33.02 -22.46
C LEU A 211 -16.51 33.82 -21.99
N ILE A 212 -15.38 33.16 -21.73
CA ILE A 212 -14.12 33.81 -21.35
C ILE A 212 -13.67 34.76 -22.46
N ARG A 213 -13.69 34.31 -23.73
CA ARG A 213 -13.35 35.15 -24.88
C ARG A 213 -14.25 36.39 -24.96
N GLU A 214 -15.56 36.21 -24.83
CA GLU A 214 -16.52 37.31 -24.85
C GLU A 214 -16.28 38.30 -23.70
N ARG A 215 -15.99 37.82 -22.49
CA ARG A 215 -15.67 38.66 -21.32
C ARG A 215 -14.37 39.44 -21.50
N LEU A 216 -13.31 38.80 -21.98
CA LEU A 216 -12.04 39.48 -22.26
C LEU A 216 -12.20 40.55 -23.34
N LEU A 217 -12.98 40.29 -24.39
CA LEU A 217 -13.30 41.29 -25.40
C LEU A 217 -14.12 42.44 -24.82
N GLN A 218 -15.10 42.15 -23.96
CA GLN A 218 -15.91 43.16 -23.28
C GLN A 218 -15.08 44.03 -22.34
N ASP A 219 -14.17 43.43 -21.56
CA ASP A 219 -13.28 44.17 -20.65
C ASP A 219 -12.24 44.98 -21.43
N ASN A 220 -11.72 44.47 -22.54
CA ASN A 220 -10.85 45.25 -23.42
C ASN A 220 -11.58 46.46 -24.00
N GLN A 221 -12.83 46.28 -24.47
CA GLN A 221 -13.68 47.38 -24.93
C GLN A 221 -14.04 48.37 -23.81
N ARG A 222 -14.25 47.90 -22.57
CA ARG A 222 -14.46 48.78 -21.40
C ARG A 222 -13.19 49.58 -21.08
N ARG A 223 -12.02 48.96 -21.18
CA ARG A 223 -10.73 49.60 -20.95
C ARG A 223 -10.47 50.69 -21.99
N GLU A 224 -10.77 50.43 -23.26
CA GLU A 224 -10.69 51.44 -24.32
C GLU A 224 -11.72 52.57 -24.14
N LYS A 225 -12.95 52.25 -23.73
CA LYS A 225 -13.96 53.27 -23.40
C LYS A 225 -13.64 54.07 -22.12
N SER A 226 -12.87 53.50 -21.19
CA SER A 226 -12.41 54.18 -19.96
C SER A 226 -11.20 55.10 -20.17
N GLY A 227 -10.68 55.16 -21.40
CA GLY A 227 -9.70 56.14 -21.89
C GLY A 227 -8.68 56.61 -20.88
N GLY A 228 -7.65 55.81 -20.56
CA GLY A 228 -6.35 56.24 -20.01
C GLY A 228 -6.28 57.07 -18.71
N LEU A 229 -7.40 57.59 -18.19
CA LEU A 229 -7.46 58.59 -17.13
C LEU A 229 -7.74 57.96 -15.76
N GLY A 230 -8.25 56.73 -15.71
CA GLY A 230 -8.49 56.00 -14.45
C GLY A 230 -7.21 55.62 -13.71
N ALA A 231 -6.16 55.21 -14.43
CA ALA A 231 -4.91 54.77 -13.81
C ALA A 231 -4.08 55.93 -13.22
N ALA A 232 -4.16 57.12 -13.82
CA ALA A 232 -3.50 58.32 -13.31
C ALA A 232 -4.23 58.90 -12.08
N GLY A 233 -5.57 58.85 -12.08
CA GLY A 233 -6.40 59.25 -10.95
C GLY A 233 -6.20 58.38 -9.71
N ASP A 234 -6.11 57.05 -9.89
CA ASP A 234 -5.81 56.11 -8.80
C ASP A 234 -4.42 56.35 -8.20
N LEU A 235 -3.40 56.64 -9.04
CA LEU A 235 -2.05 56.93 -8.57
C LEU A 235 -1.99 58.26 -7.79
N GLN A 236 -2.73 59.28 -8.24
CA GLN A 236 -2.86 60.56 -7.53
C GLN A 236 -3.62 60.41 -6.20
N GLN A 237 -4.66 59.57 -6.13
CA GLN A 237 -5.34 59.26 -4.87
C GLN A 237 -4.45 58.50 -3.88
N LEU A 238 -3.59 57.61 -4.37
CA LEU A 238 -2.63 56.86 -3.54
C LEU A 238 -1.51 57.77 -3.01
N LEU A 239 -0.98 58.67 -3.84
CA LEU A 239 0.01 59.67 -3.44
C LEU A 239 -0.55 60.65 -2.39
N ASN A 240 -1.78 61.14 -2.59
CA ASN A 240 -2.44 62.03 -1.62
C ASN A 240 -2.74 61.31 -0.28
N SER A 241 -3.03 60.01 -0.33
CA SER A 241 -3.24 59.19 0.88
C SER A 241 -1.94 58.99 1.66
N ILE A 242 -0.80 58.83 0.99
CA ILE A 242 0.53 58.70 1.61
C ILE A 242 0.99 60.04 2.22
N GLU A 243 0.75 61.16 1.55
CA GLU A 243 1.04 62.50 2.12
C GLU A 243 0.20 62.78 3.38
N SER A 244 -1.07 62.35 3.40
CA SER A 244 -1.93 62.53 4.57
C SER A 244 -1.55 61.65 5.77
N GLN A 245 -0.83 60.55 5.56
CA GLN A 245 -0.34 59.67 6.64
C GLN A 245 1.06 60.03 7.16
N ALA A 246 1.79 60.94 6.50
CA ALA A 246 3.11 61.41 6.93
C ALA A 246 3.06 62.58 7.93
N GLY A 247 1.86 62.97 8.40
CA GLY A 247 1.63 64.14 9.25
C GLY A 247 1.91 63.96 10.75
N GLU A 248 2.10 62.75 11.27
CA GLU A 248 2.24 62.51 12.72
C GLU A 248 3.25 61.41 13.06
N ALA A 249 4.56 61.66 12.93
CA ALA A 249 5.60 61.04 13.77
C ALA A 249 7.02 61.58 13.51
N ALA A 250 7.67 62.03 14.60
CA ALA A 250 9.12 62.05 14.86
C ALA A 250 10.05 62.85 13.92
N VAL A 251 10.62 63.98 14.37
CA VAL A 251 11.84 64.09 15.19
C VAL A 251 13.14 63.66 14.47
N LYS A 252 13.90 64.69 14.10
CA LYS A 252 15.38 64.82 14.06
C LYS A 252 16.18 63.65 13.44
N THR A 253 16.61 63.84 12.20
CA THR A 253 17.95 63.40 11.73
C THR A 253 18.54 64.42 10.76
N LYS A 254 19.84 64.65 10.96
CA LYS A 254 20.69 65.62 10.25
C LYS A 254 21.09 65.12 8.86
N GLY A 255 21.17 66.05 7.92
CA GLY A 255 21.78 65.93 6.59
C GLY A 255 21.15 67.02 5.70
N SER A 256 21.83 67.79 4.85
CA SER A 256 23.16 67.71 4.27
C SER A 256 23.57 69.12 3.83
N ARG A 257 24.87 69.42 3.88
CA ARG A 257 25.47 70.72 3.56
C ARG A 257 25.51 70.93 2.05
N PHE A 258 24.50 71.57 1.45
CA PHE A 258 24.62 72.22 0.14
C PHE A 258 23.53 73.27 -0.03
N ALA A 259 23.85 74.53 0.24
CA ALA A 259 23.28 75.71 -0.42
C ALA A 259 24.05 76.94 0.04
N ASN A 260 24.87 77.44 -0.88
CA ASN A 260 25.63 78.67 -0.78
C ASN A 260 24.77 79.78 -1.41
N THR A 261 24.15 80.60 -0.57
CA THR A 261 23.42 81.83 -0.89
C THR A 261 23.38 82.57 0.45
N GLU A 262 24.02 83.72 0.63
CA GLU A 262 23.63 84.98 0.00
C GLU A 262 24.77 86.00 0.24
N LYS A 263 25.34 86.51 -0.86
CA LYS A 263 26.02 87.81 -0.86
C LYS A 263 24.92 88.85 -0.66
N LEU A 264 25.04 89.73 0.34
CA LEU A 264 24.46 91.08 0.38
C LEU A 264 24.73 91.70 1.75
N GLN A 265 25.90 92.32 1.92
CA GLN A 265 26.07 93.48 2.79
C GLN A 265 27.32 94.25 2.33
N TYR A 266 27.10 95.06 1.30
CA TYR A 266 27.93 96.21 1.00
C TYR A 266 27.67 97.30 2.06
N GLY A 267 28.72 97.95 2.50
CA GLY A 267 28.63 99.31 3.01
C GLY A 267 29.49 99.57 4.24
N LYS A 268 30.54 100.39 4.01
CA LYS A 268 31.42 101.07 4.97
C LYS A 268 32.67 100.29 5.37
N ASP A 269 33.77 100.57 4.66
CA ASP A 269 34.86 101.38 5.22
C ASP A 269 35.98 101.50 4.17
N GLU A 270 35.77 102.42 3.22
CA GLU A 270 36.85 103.01 2.42
C GLU A 270 36.77 104.53 2.57
N GLU A 271 37.24 105.04 3.70
CA GLU A 271 37.52 106.47 3.85
C GLU A 271 38.55 106.70 4.96
N LYS A 272 39.81 106.31 4.70
CA LYS A 272 41.05 106.89 5.27
C LYS A 272 42.24 106.00 4.89
N THR A 273 42.88 106.34 3.77
CA THR A 273 44.36 106.37 3.62
C THR A 273 44.67 106.76 2.18
N MET A 274 44.49 108.03 1.86
CA MET A 274 45.12 108.67 0.70
C MET A 274 45.94 109.86 1.20
N SER A 275 47.26 109.69 1.14
CA SER A 275 48.37 110.67 1.21
C SER A 275 49.59 109.77 1.43
N GLN A 276 50.55 109.58 0.54
CA GLN A 276 51.41 110.50 -0.21
C GLN A 276 52.39 109.53 -0.93
N VAL A 277 52.70 109.60 -2.22
CA VAL A 277 53.78 110.34 -2.92
C VAL A 277 53.80 109.63 -4.30
N GLY A 278 53.99 110.20 -5.48
CA GLY A 278 54.50 111.47 -5.98
C GLY A 278 54.76 111.23 -7.48
N ALA A 279 54.64 112.30 -8.26
CA ALA A 279 54.58 112.29 -9.71
C ALA A 279 55.91 111.90 -10.40
N ALA A 280 55.80 111.24 -11.57
CA ALA A 280 56.79 111.34 -12.65
C ALA A 280 56.13 111.14 -14.02
N VAL A 281 56.52 112.01 -14.95
CA VAL A 281 55.99 112.28 -16.29
C VAL A 281 56.47 111.23 -17.32
N PRO A 282 55.70 110.90 -18.38
CA PRO A 282 56.12 109.93 -19.39
C PRO A 282 56.96 110.58 -20.51
N THR A 283 58.10 109.98 -20.84
CA THR A 283 58.86 110.21 -22.08
C THR A 283 58.62 109.06 -23.05
N LYS A 284 58.31 109.38 -24.30
CA LYS A 284 58.09 108.43 -25.40
C LYS A 284 59.42 107.84 -25.88
N ASP A 285 59.62 106.54 -25.67
CA ASP A 285 60.69 105.75 -26.30
C ASP A 285 60.08 104.73 -27.28
N THR A 286 60.74 104.49 -28.41
CA THR A 286 60.35 103.63 -29.55
C THR A 286 60.29 102.12 -29.20
N GLU A 287 59.37 101.39 -29.85
CA GLU A 287 58.94 100.00 -29.53
C GLU A 287 60.07 98.95 -29.36
N GLU A 288 61.22 99.11 -30.03
CA GLU A 288 62.29 98.10 -30.05
C GLU A 288 63.13 98.07 -28.75
N GLU A 289 63.23 99.20 -28.03
CA GLU A 289 63.97 99.29 -26.75
C GLU A 289 63.11 98.91 -25.54
N GLN A 290 61.79 98.99 -25.69
CA GLN A 290 60.81 98.48 -24.71
C GLN A 290 60.72 96.96 -24.71
N GLU A 291 60.96 96.29 -25.85
CA GLU A 291 60.95 94.82 -25.93
C GLU A 291 62.21 94.21 -25.28
N ARG A 292 63.39 94.83 -25.45
CA ARG A 292 64.64 94.38 -24.80
C ARG A 292 64.59 94.52 -23.28
N LYS A 293 64.09 95.65 -22.76
CA LYS A 293 63.89 95.84 -21.32
C LYS A 293 62.85 94.87 -20.76
N ARG A 294 61.75 94.61 -21.49
CA ARG A 294 60.77 93.58 -21.12
C ARG A 294 61.39 92.18 -21.09
N GLN A 295 62.30 91.86 -22.01
CA GLN A 295 62.98 90.57 -22.04
C GLN A 295 63.97 90.40 -20.87
N GLU A 296 64.75 91.44 -20.56
CA GLU A 296 65.66 91.46 -19.40
C GLU A 296 64.89 91.38 -18.06
N GLU A 297 63.74 92.05 -17.95
CA GLU A 297 62.83 91.93 -16.80
C GLU A 297 62.24 90.51 -16.68
N VAL A 298 61.85 89.90 -17.80
CA VAL A 298 61.35 88.51 -17.83
C VAL A 298 62.44 87.52 -17.42
N ASP A 299 63.68 87.72 -17.87
CA ASP A 299 64.80 86.85 -17.50
C ASP A 299 65.23 87.07 -16.03
N GLY A 300 65.15 88.29 -15.51
CA GLY A 300 65.33 88.61 -14.10
C GLY A 300 64.27 87.95 -13.22
N LEU A 301 62.99 88.07 -13.59
CA LEU A 301 61.88 87.41 -12.90
C LEU A 301 61.98 85.89 -12.98
N ARG A 302 62.48 85.32 -14.09
CA ARG A 302 62.75 83.88 -14.21
C ARG A 302 63.84 83.42 -13.25
N SER A 303 64.89 84.22 -13.07
CA SER A 303 65.96 83.95 -12.11
C SER A 303 65.46 84.00 -10.66
N GLU A 304 64.66 85.01 -10.31
CA GLU A 304 64.03 85.11 -8.99
C GLU A 304 63.07 83.94 -8.72
N LEU A 305 62.27 83.55 -9.72
CA LEU A 305 61.36 82.41 -9.62
C LEU A 305 62.14 81.10 -9.45
N ALA A 306 63.28 80.93 -10.15
CA ALA A 306 64.16 79.78 -9.96
C ALA A 306 64.78 79.73 -8.56
N GLN A 307 65.20 80.88 -8.01
CA GLN A 307 65.73 80.97 -6.66
C GLN A 307 64.67 80.65 -5.60
N VAL A 308 63.48 81.24 -5.71
CA VAL A 308 62.35 80.96 -4.80
C VAL A 308 61.92 79.49 -4.88
N THR A 309 61.95 78.89 -6.06
CA THR A 309 61.65 77.46 -6.23
C THR A 309 62.68 76.59 -5.51
N SER A 310 63.97 76.90 -5.63
CA SER A 310 65.04 76.20 -4.92
C SER A 310 64.92 76.34 -3.40
N ASP A 311 64.59 77.54 -2.90
CA ASP A 311 64.38 77.77 -1.47
C ASP A 311 63.13 77.04 -0.95
N LEU A 312 62.05 76.97 -1.73
CA LEU A 312 60.87 76.17 -1.41
C LEU A 312 61.20 74.67 -1.37
N GLU A 313 61.99 74.16 -2.30
CA GLU A 313 62.45 72.77 -2.29
C GLU A 313 63.30 72.46 -1.06
N ARG A 314 64.20 73.37 -0.67
CA ARG A 314 65.00 73.23 0.56
C ARG A 314 64.13 73.22 1.81
N LEU A 315 63.17 74.15 1.92
CA LEU A 315 62.24 74.20 3.04
C LEU A 315 61.35 72.95 3.09
N ASP A 316 60.90 72.43 1.95
CA ASP A 316 60.12 71.18 1.91
C ASP A 316 60.93 69.99 2.44
N LEU A 317 62.23 69.91 2.11
CA LEU A 317 63.12 68.90 2.67
C LEU A 317 63.30 69.04 4.19
N GLU A 318 63.42 70.26 4.72
CA GLU A 318 63.51 70.51 6.16
C GLU A 318 62.20 70.15 6.88
N VAL A 319 61.04 70.50 6.31
CA VAL A 319 59.72 70.13 6.83
C VAL A 319 59.56 68.61 6.85
N ARG A 320 59.98 67.90 5.80
CA ARG A 320 59.97 66.42 5.78
C ARG A 320 60.85 65.83 6.88
N LYS A 321 62.05 66.37 7.11
CA LYS A 321 62.95 65.92 8.19
C LYS A 321 62.34 66.14 9.58
N PHE A 322 61.78 67.32 9.84
CA PHE A 322 61.12 67.60 11.11
C PHE A 322 59.86 66.75 11.30
N THR A 323 59.10 66.49 10.24
CA THR A 323 57.93 65.61 10.30
C THR A 323 58.33 64.18 10.68
N ALA A 324 59.39 63.64 10.06
CA ALA A 324 59.91 62.32 10.41
C ALA A 324 60.44 62.25 11.85
N SER A 325 61.17 63.28 12.30
CA SER A 325 61.67 63.37 13.68
C SER A 325 60.53 63.48 14.70
N ARG A 326 59.48 64.25 14.39
CA ARG A 326 58.28 64.37 15.22
C ARG A 326 57.58 63.02 15.35
N GLN A 327 57.44 62.27 14.25
CA GLN A 327 56.84 60.94 14.27
C GLN A 327 57.65 59.95 15.12
N GLN A 328 58.99 59.94 14.99
CA GLN A 328 59.84 59.09 15.83
C GLN A 328 59.71 59.43 17.32
N MET A 329 59.62 60.71 17.67
CA MET A 329 59.43 61.14 19.05
C MET A 329 58.03 60.76 19.58
N GLU A 330 56.98 60.90 18.77
CA GLU A 330 55.63 60.46 19.12
C GLU A 330 55.57 58.93 19.37
N GLU A 331 56.26 58.14 18.55
CA GLU A 331 56.38 56.70 18.73
C GLU A 331 57.12 56.33 20.01
N ALA A 332 58.23 57.02 20.32
CA ALA A 332 59.00 56.82 21.55
C ALA A 332 58.17 57.18 22.80
N ILE A 333 57.46 58.31 22.79
CA ILE A 333 56.56 58.71 23.87
C ILE A 333 55.46 57.67 24.06
N SER A 334 54.87 57.18 22.96
CA SER A 334 53.84 56.15 23.00
C SER A 334 54.37 54.82 23.56
N ALA A 335 55.61 54.44 23.27
CA ALA A 335 56.25 53.25 23.81
C ALA A 335 56.49 53.37 25.32
N GLU A 336 57.05 54.50 25.77
CA GLU A 336 57.34 54.76 27.19
C GLU A 336 56.05 54.86 28.03
N GLN A 337 54.98 55.43 27.47
CA GLN A 337 53.66 55.45 28.13
C GLN A 337 53.13 54.03 28.37
N ARG A 338 53.20 53.14 27.38
CA ARG A 338 52.77 51.74 27.54
C ARG A 338 53.58 51.00 28.60
N ASP A 339 54.91 51.21 28.63
CA ASP A 339 55.77 50.58 29.64
C ASP A 339 55.48 51.11 31.05
N SER A 340 55.26 52.43 31.19
CA SER A 340 54.84 53.04 32.45
C SER A 340 53.50 52.49 32.95
N GLU A 341 52.51 52.34 32.07
CA GLU A 341 51.22 51.72 32.42
C GLU A 341 51.37 50.27 32.88
N GLN A 342 52.18 49.47 32.19
CA GLN A 342 52.48 48.10 32.60
C GLN A 342 53.16 48.03 33.96
N LYS A 343 54.16 48.90 34.21
CA LYS A 343 54.85 49.00 35.50
C LYS A 343 53.91 49.44 36.61
N GLN A 344 53.02 50.40 36.36
CA GLN A 344 52.01 50.84 37.32
C GLN A 344 51.01 49.73 37.65
N ALA A 345 50.54 48.97 36.66
CA ALA A 345 49.66 47.83 36.87
C ALA A 345 50.35 46.74 37.70
N ALA A 346 51.60 46.39 37.37
CA ALA A 346 52.39 45.42 38.11
C ALA A 346 52.65 45.88 39.55
N HIS A 347 52.97 47.17 39.75
CA HIS A 347 53.14 47.76 41.07
C HIS A 347 51.84 47.74 41.87
N SER A 348 50.70 48.05 41.24
CA SER A 348 49.38 47.98 41.90
C SER A 348 49.07 46.57 42.38
N VAL A 349 49.35 45.53 41.57
CA VAL A 349 49.17 44.14 41.99
C VAL A 349 50.11 43.81 43.15
N LYS A 350 51.41 44.12 43.04
CA LYS A 350 52.38 43.86 44.12
C LYS A 350 52.02 44.57 45.42
N LYS A 351 51.60 45.84 45.34
CA LYS A 351 51.14 46.62 46.49
C LYS A 351 49.94 45.96 47.16
N ARG A 352 48.91 45.59 46.39
CA ARG A 352 47.74 44.87 46.93
C ARG A 352 48.14 43.53 47.55
N THR A 353 49.08 42.80 46.95
CA THR A 353 49.58 41.54 47.53
C THR A 353 50.31 41.78 48.85
N LEU A 354 51.15 42.82 48.95
CA LEU A 354 51.82 43.21 50.20
C LEU A 354 50.82 43.65 51.28
N ASP A 355 49.80 44.43 50.90
CA ASP A 355 48.73 44.87 51.81
C ASP A 355 47.92 43.70 52.39
N LEU A 356 47.90 42.54 51.72
CA LEU A 356 47.18 41.33 52.15
C LEU A 356 48.03 40.38 53.02
N LEU A 357 49.35 40.60 53.15
CA LEU A 357 50.26 39.76 53.95
C LEU A 357 50.05 39.85 55.48
N PRO A 358 49.73 41.01 56.08
CA PRO A 358 49.53 41.10 57.53
C PRO A 358 48.43 40.16 58.06
N ASP A 359 47.40 39.90 57.23
CA ASP A 359 46.28 39.00 57.53
C ASP A 359 46.32 37.71 56.68
N ALA A 360 47.52 37.21 56.35
CA ALA A 360 47.70 36.10 55.41
C ALA A 360 46.91 34.83 55.77
N GLU A 361 46.96 34.40 57.04
CA GLU A 361 46.23 33.18 57.47
C GLU A 361 44.71 33.34 57.37
N ALA A 362 44.19 34.51 57.76
CA ALA A 362 42.76 34.82 57.64
C ALA A 362 42.31 34.89 56.17
N ASN A 363 43.15 35.44 55.29
CA ASN A 363 42.88 35.53 53.85
C ASN A 363 42.95 34.16 53.16
N ILE A 364 43.91 33.32 53.53
CA ILE A 364 43.99 31.92 53.07
C ILE A 364 42.76 31.13 53.52
N GLY A 365 42.34 31.27 54.78
CA GLY A 365 41.12 30.63 55.28
C GLY A 365 39.85 31.05 54.52
N LYS A 366 39.73 32.34 54.18
CA LYS A 366 38.63 32.83 53.31
C LYS A 366 38.70 32.23 51.91
N LEU A 367 39.88 32.14 51.31
CA LEU A 367 40.06 31.55 49.98
C LEU A 367 39.77 30.04 49.98
N GLN A 368 40.22 29.31 51.00
CA GLN A 368 39.87 27.90 51.20
C GLN A 368 38.36 27.73 51.32
N SER A 369 37.69 28.57 52.10
CA SER A 369 36.23 28.56 52.20
C SER A 369 35.55 28.83 50.84
N VAL A 370 36.06 29.77 50.03
CA VAL A 370 35.54 30.01 48.67
C VAL A 370 35.75 28.79 47.78
N VAL A 371 36.91 28.14 47.85
CA VAL A 371 37.22 26.92 47.09
C VAL A 371 36.31 25.77 47.52
N ASP A 372 36.15 25.52 48.83
CA ASP A 372 35.30 24.46 49.37
C ASP A 372 33.83 24.69 49.02
N ASN A 373 33.35 25.94 49.14
CA ASN A 373 32.01 26.32 48.71
C ASN A 373 31.82 26.12 47.20
N SER A 374 32.86 26.36 46.38
CA SER A 374 32.80 26.14 44.94
C SER A 374 32.80 24.64 44.60
N ALA A 375 33.61 23.82 45.30
CA ALA A 375 33.66 22.38 45.14
C ALA A 375 32.33 21.73 45.55
N GLN A 376 31.77 22.14 46.69
CA GLN A 376 30.46 21.66 47.15
C GLN A 376 29.35 22.04 46.17
N ARG A 377 29.41 23.23 45.57
CA ARG A 377 28.48 23.65 44.51
C ARG A 377 28.59 22.76 43.28
N LEU A 378 29.80 22.39 42.85
CA LEU A 378 30.00 21.47 41.73
C LEU A 378 29.46 20.07 42.01
N VAL A 379 29.67 19.54 43.21
CA VAL A 379 29.11 18.24 43.63
C VAL A 379 27.58 18.28 43.62
N ASN A 380 26.99 19.35 44.15
CA ASN A 380 25.54 19.53 44.14
C ASN A 380 24.98 19.62 42.71
N LEU A 381 25.67 20.33 41.81
CA LEU A 381 25.31 20.40 40.39
C LEU A 381 25.42 19.04 39.70
N ALA A 382 26.47 18.26 39.98
CA ALA A 382 26.63 16.91 39.44
C ALA A 382 25.50 15.98 39.90
N LYS A 383 25.10 16.08 41.18
CA LYS A 383 23.96 15.32 41.72
C LYS A 383 22.63 15.73 41.06
N GLN A 384 22.39 17.03 40.90
CA GLN A 384 21.20 17.52 40.19
C GLN A 384 21.20 17.06 38.73
N TRP A 385 22.35 17.10 38.07
CA TRP A 385 22.51 16.61 36.71
C TRP A 385 22.17 15.12 36.60
N GLU A 386 22.72 14.27 37.48
CA GLU A 386 22.45 12.83 37.43
C GLU A 386 20.99 12.49 37.73
N ASN A 387 20.38 13.19 38.68
CA ASN A 387 18.95 13.06 38.99
C ASN A 387 18.06 13.37 37.78
N HIS A 388 18.48 14.25 36.87
CA HIS A 388 17.77 14.52 35.62
C HIS A 388 18.18 13.59 34.49
N ARG A 389 19.48 13.28 34.35
CA ARG A 389 20.05 12.48 33.27
C ARG A 389 19.56 11.03 33.32
N GLY A 390 19.54 10.41 34.50
CA GLY A 390 19.11 9.02 34.68
C GLY A 390 17.70 8.77 34.14
N PRO A 391 16.68 9.50 34.61
CA PRO A 391 15.31 9.38 34.09
C PRO A 391 15.18 9.67 32.59
N LEU A 392 15.92 10.65 32.07
CA LEU A 392 15.93 10.97 30.63
C LEU A 392 16.50 9.83 29.78
N ILE A 393 17.57 9.17 30.25
CA ILE A 393 18.14 8.00 29.57
C ILE A 393 17.16 6.83 29.60
N GLU A 394 16.48 6.61 30.73
CA GLU A 394 15.50 5.52 30.83
C GLU A 394 14.29 5.77 29.91
N GLN A 395 13.73 6.97 29.92
CA GLN A 395 12.68 7.37 28.97
C GLN A 395 13.11 7.20 27.51
N TYR A 396 14.37 7.53 27.19
CA TYR A 396 14.90 7.32 25.84
C TYR A 396 14.95 5.82 25.47
N ARG A 397 15.38 4.96 26.41
CA ARG A 397 15.39 3.50 26.20
C ARG A 397 13.98 2.94 26.01
N GLU A 398 13.04 3.35 26.84
CA GLU A 398 11.63 2.96 26.74
C GLU A 398 11.02 3.39 25.40
N LEU A 399 11.20 4.65 25.02
CA LEU A 399 10.71 5.18 23.73
C LEU A 399 11.33 4.46 22.54
N ARG A 400 12.63 4.15 22.61
CA ARG A 400 13.33 3.39 21.56
C ARG A 400 12.75 1.98 21.42
N GLN A 401 12.52 1.29 22.55
CA GLN A 401 11.89 -0.04 22.54
C GLN A 401 10.45 0.03 22.03
N TYR A 402 9.67 1.02 22.46
CA TYR A 402 8.30 1.22 22.00
C TYR A 402 8.24 1.46 20.49
N ASN A 403 9.12 2.32 19.95
CA ASN A 403 9.17 2.59 18.52
C ASN A 403 9.54 1.32 17.73
N SER A 404 10.53 0.55 18.19
CA SER A 404 10.90 -0.73 17.57
C SER A 404 9.74 -1.75 17.60
N LYS A 405 9.00 -1.86 18.70
CA LYS A 405 7.80 -2.70 18.79
C LYS A 405 6.72 -2.24 17.80
N ARG A 406 6.46 -0.93 17.75
CA ARG A 406 5.46 -0.34 16.84
C ARG A 406 5.82 -0.58 15.37
N GLU A 407 7.09 -0.49 15.01
CA GLU A 407 7.60 -0.78 13.66
C GLU A 407 7.42 -2.26 13.31
N SER A 408 7.75 -3.18 14.23
CA SER A 408 7.53 -4.62 14.05
C SER A 408 6.05 -4.97 13.88
N GLU A 409 5.17 -4.37 14.69
CA GLU A 409 3.71 -4.56 14.56
C GLU A 409 3.16 -4.01 13.24
N ALA A 410 3.65 -2.85 12.79
CA ALA A 410 3.27 -2.28 11.50
C ALA A 410 3.72 -3.19 10.34
N GLN A 411 4.92 -3.75 10.40
CA GLN A 411 5.41 -4.72 9.42
C GLN A 411 4.56 -5.99 9.39
N LYS A 412 4.18 -6.55 10.56
CA LYS A 412 3.27 -7.70 10.64
C LYS A 412 1.92 -7.41 9.99
N LYS A 413 1.31 -6.26 10.30
CA LYS A 413 0.04 -5.83 9.69
C LYS A 413 0.15 -5.65 8.17
N LEU A 414 1.27 -5.11 7.68
CA LEU A 414 1.51 -4.99 6.24
C LEU A 414 1.61 -6.35 5.56
N GLU A 415 2.26 -7.32 6.19
CA GLU A 415 2.37 -8.68 5.65
C GLU A 415 1.02 -9.41 5.65
N GLU A 416 0.22 -9.24 6.71
CA GLU A 416 -1.16 -9.74 6.74
C GLU A 416 -2.02 -9.14 5.61
N ILE A 417 -1.91 -7.83 5.36
CA ILE A 417 -2.62 -7.17 4.26
C ILE A 417 -2.21 -7.75 2.89
N LYS A 418 -0.92 -8.03 2.68
CA LYS A 418 -0.45 -8.67 1.44
C LYS A 418 -1.06 -10.05 1.26
N GLN A 419 -1.03 -10.88 2.30
CA GLN A 419 -1.63 -12.22 2.27
C GLN A 419 -3.15 -12.16 2.00
N PHE A 420 -3.85 -11.19 2.59
CA PHE A 420 -5.28 -11.00 2.30
C PHE A 420 -5.54 -10.57 0.86
N ARG A 421 -4.70 -9.72 0.27
CA ARG A 421 -4.82 -9.33 -1.14
C ARG A 421 -4.58 -10.49 -2.08
N GLU A 422 -3.62 -11.35 -1.78
CA GLU A 422 -3.36 -12.56 -2.55
C GLU A 422 -4.54 -13.53 -2.51
N ARG A 423 -5.06 -13.83 -1.30
CA ARG A 423 -6.27 -14.67 -1.16
C ARG A 423 -7.50 -14.07 -1.85
N MET A 424 -7.69 -12.75 -1.77
CA MET A 424 -8.78 -12.08 -2.50
C MET A 424 -8.65 -12.27 -4.00
N LYS A 425 -7.43 -12.18 -4.54
CA LYS A 425 -7.17 -12.43 -5.95
C LYS A 425 -7.45 -13.89 -6.33
N GLU A 426 -6.99 -14.85 -5.54
CA GLU A 426 -7.25 -16.28 -5.76
C GLU A 426 -8.76 -16.59 -5.79
N VAL A 427 -9.53 -16.04 -4.84
CA VAL A 427 -10.97 -16.21 -4.79
C VAL A 427 -11.67 -15.56 -5.99
N ALA A 428 -11.22 -14.37 -6.40
CA ALA A 428 -11.76 -13.70 -7.58
C ALA A 428 -11.46 -14.46 -8.88
N ASP A 429 -10.27 -15.03 -9.00
CA ASP A 429 -9.88 -15.88 -10.14
C ASP A 429 -10.71 -17.18 -10.16
N ASP A 430 -10.93 -17.78 -8.99
CA ASP A 430 -11.75 -18.99 -8.86
C ASP A 430 -13.23 -18.74 -9.21
N ALA A 431 -13.78 -17.61 -8.77
CA ALA A 431 -15.13 -17.20 -9.13
C ALA A 431 -15.27 -17.02 -10.65
N ARG A 432 -14.30 -16.36 -11.30
CA ARG A 432 -14.30 -16.19 -12.76
C ARG A 432 -14.24 -17.52 -13.51
N ARG A 433 -13.37 -18.45 -13.08
CA ARG A 433 -13.30 -19.79 -13.67
C ARG A 433 -14.61 -20.56 -13.52
N LYS A 434 -15.26 -20.46 -12.35
CA LYS A 434 -16.56 -21.11 -12.11
C LYS A 434 -17.68 -20.49 -12.94
N ASP A 435 -17.70 -19.17 -13.11
CA ASP A 435 -18.66 -18.49 -13.99
C ASP A 435 -18.47 -18.92 -15.47
N GLU A 436 -17.23 -19.07 -15.93
CA GLU A 436 -16.92 -19.58 -17.27
C GLU A 436 -17.37 -21.03 -17.45
N LEU A 437 -17.07 -21.90 -16.46
CA LEU A 437 -17.55 -23.29 -16.48
C LEU A 437 -19.08 -23.36 -16.45
N GLN A 438 -19.75 -22.52 -15.67
CA GLN A 438 -21.20 -22.45 -15.64
C GLN A 438 -21.75 -22.07 -17.01
N LYS A 439 -21.17 -21.08 -17.69
CA LYS A 439 -21.59 -20.71 -19.06
C LYS A 439 -21.42 -21.87 -20.03
N GLN A 440 -20.31 -22.60 -19.95
CA GLN A 440 -20.06 -23.78 -20.78
C GLN A 440 -21.12 -24.86 -20.54
N LEU A 441 -21.35 -25.25 -19.27
CA LEU A 441 -22.33 -26.27 -18.90
C LEU A 441 -23.76 -25.89 -19.29
N VAL A 442 -24.13 -24.61 -19.16
CA VAL A 442 -25.44 -24.12 -19.63
C VAL A 442 -25.55 -24.26 -21.14
N SER A 443 -24.52 -23.90 -21.91
CA SER A 443 -24.54 -24.06 -23.37
C SER A 443 -24.62 -25.53 -23.81
N GLU A 444 -23.93 -26.44 -23.13
CA GLU A 444 -24.01 -27.87 -23.40
C GLU A 444 -25.39 -28.43 -23.05
N TYR A 445 -25.96 -28.00 -21.92
CA TYR A 445 -27.30 -28.37 -21.49
C TYR A 445 -28.38 -27.89 -22.47
N GLU A 446 -28.23 -26.68 -23.03
CA GLU A 446 -29.12 -26.16 -24.06
C GLU A 446 -29.02 -26.95 -25.37
N ARG A 447 -27.81 -27.44 -25.70
CA ARG A 447 -27.55 -28.24 -26.91
C ARG A 447 -28.01 -29.70 -26.78
N MET A 448 -28.16 -30.21 -25.56
CA MET A 448 -28.70 -31.56 -25.34
C MET A 448 -30.21 -31.61 -25.63
N THR A 449 -30.65 -32.71 -26.23
CA THR A 449 -32.06 -32.94 -26.51
C THR A 449 -32.80 -33.23 -25.19
N LYS A 450 -33.86 -32.46 -24.92
CA LYS A 450 -34.57 -32.41 -23.61
C LYS A 450 -35.71 -33.44 -23.53
N ASP A 451 -35.74 -34.35 -24.49
CA ASP A 451 -36.84 -35.27 -24.81
C ASP A 451 -36.93 -36.43 -23.81
N VAL A 452 -35.86 -36.68 -23.06
CA VAL A 452 -35.86 -37.71 -22.02
C VAL A 452 -35.87 -37.08 -20.63
N ASN A 453 -37.09 -36.94 -20.11
CA ASN A 453 -37.34 -36.45 -18.77
C ASN A 453 -36.65 -37.37 -17.74
N ARG A 454 -35.89 -36.81 -16.79
CA ARG A 454 -35.20 -37.55 -15.71
C ARG A 454 -36.12 -38.57 -15.03
N SER A 455 -37.40 -38.22 -14.89
CA SER A 455 -38.45 -39.08 -14.33
C SER A 455 -38.68 -40.38 -15.12
N ALA A 456 -38.44 -40.41 -16.43
CA ALA A 456 -38.53 -41.61 -17.26
C ALA A 456 -37.38 -42.58 -16.94
N TYR A 457 -36.14 -42.07 -16.85
CA TYR A 457 -34.99 -42.89 -16.43
C TYR A 457 -35.16 -43.39 -14.99
N THR A 458 -35.60 -42.53 -14.06
CA THR A 458 -35.84 -42.94 -12.68
C THR A 458 -36.92 -44.02 -12.60
N ARG A 459 -38.03 -43.90 -13.34
CA ARG A 459 -39.06 -44.96 -13.41
C ARG A 459 -38.50 -46.26 -13.98
N LYS A 460 -37.77 -46.20 -15.09
CA LYS A 460 -37.17 -47.38 -15.71
C LYS A 460 -36.17 -48.08 -14.79
N ILE A 461 -35.34 -47.33 -14.07
CA ILE A 461 -34.42 -47.88 -13.06
C ILE A 461 -35.21 -48.55 -11.93
N MET A 462 -36.27 -47.91 -11.43
CA MET A 462 -37.11 -48.49 -10.37
C MET A 462 -37.84 -49.75 -10.81
N GLU A 463 -38.30 -49.81 -12.07
CA GLU A 463 -38.88 -51.01 -12.68
C GLU A 463 -37.85 -52.14 -12.77
N ILE A 464 -36.63 -51.84 -13.25
CA ILE A 464 -35.54 -52.82 -13.30
C ILE A 464 -35.23 -53.35 -11.89
N VAL A 465 -35.12 -52.48 -10.89
CA VAL A 465 -34.89 -52.88 -9.49
C VAL A 465 -36.03 -53.76 -8.98
N SER A 466 -37.28 -53.44 -9.30
CA SER A 466 -38.43 -54.27 -8.93
C SER A 466 -38.38 -55.64 -9.60
N ASN A 467 -37.95 -55.71 -10.86
CA ASN A 467 -37.83 -56.98 -11.59
C ASN A 467 -36.69 -57.84 -11.02
N ILE A 468 -35.54 -57.25 -10.67
CA ILE A 468 -34.44 -57.96 -10.00
C ILE A 468 -34.92 -58.55 -8.66
N LYS A 469 -35.71 -57.81 -7.88
CA LYS A 469 -36.29 -58.32 -6.62
C LYS A 469 -37.21 -59.52 -6.86
N LYS A 470 -38.06 -59.48 -7.89
CA LYS A 470 -38.93 -60.60 -8.25
C LYS A 470 -38.12 -61.82 -8.70
N GLN A 471 -37.12 -61.62 -9.56
CA GLN A 471 -36.22 -62.69 -10.02
C GLN A 471 -35.51 -63.36 -8.84
N LYS A 472 -35.04 -62.60 -7.85
CA LYS A 472 -34.42 -63.17 -6.65
C LYS A 472 -35.36 -64.10 -5.87
N GLN A 473 -36.61 -63.67 -5.68
CA GLN A 473 -37.61 -64.50 -5.01
C GLN A 473 -37.92 -65.79 -5.78
N GLU A 474 -37.95 -65.71 -7.11
CA GLU A 474 -38.18 -66.87 -7.97
C GLU A 474 -37.00 -67.85 -7.94
N ILE A 475 -35.75 -67.33 -7.94
CA ILE A 475 -34.55 -68.14 -7.74
C ILE A 475 -34.59 -68.85 -6.38
N ASP A 476 -34.95 -68.15 -5.30
CA ASP A 476 -35.07 -68.76 -3.97
C ASP A 476 -36.07 -69.92 -3.96
N LYS A 477 -37.19 -69.78 -4.69
CA LYS A 477 -38.18 -70.85 -4.87
C LYS A 477 -37.58 -72.04 -5.64
N ILE A 478 -36.92 -71.79 -6.77
CA ILE A 478 -36.26 -72.84 -7.57
C ILE A 478 -35.18 -73.58 -6.74
N LEU A 479 -34.48 -72.89 -5.84
CA LEU A 479 -33.50 -73.51 -4.94
C LEU A 479 -34.17 -74.43 -3.89
N VAL A 480 -35.36 -74.07 -3.40
CA VAL A 480 -36.14 -74.94 -2.51
C VAL A 480 -36.62 -76.17 -3.28
N ASP A 481 -37.18 -75.99 -4.47
CA ASP A 481 -37.69 -77.08 -5.30
C ASP A 481 -36.56 -78.04 -5.71
N THR A 482 -35.42 -77.52 -6.15
CA THR A 482 -34.22 -78.33 -6.47
C THR A 482 -33.74 -79.15 -5.26
N ARG A 483 -33.75 -78.58 -4.04
CA ARG A 483 -33.42 -79.33 -2.83
C ARG A 483 -34.44 -80.40 -2.49
N SER A 484 -35.72 -80.18 -2.79
CA SER A 484 -36.77 -81.19 -2.61
C SER A 484 -36.56 -82.36 -3.57
N VAL A 485 -36.37 -82.06 -4.86
CA VAL A 485 -36.11 -83.06 -5.89
C VAL A 485 -34.85 -83.87 -5.55
N GLN A 486 -33.77 -83.24 -5.08
CA GLN A 486 -32.57 -83.96 -4.67
C GLN A 486 -32.83 -84.92 -3.49
N LYS A 487 -33.66 -84.54 -2.52
CA LYS A 487 -34.04 -85.42 -1.40
C LYS A 487 -34.89 -86.59 -1.89
N GLU A 488 -35.80 -86.36 -2.83
CA GLU A 488 -36.63 -87.40 -3.44
C GLU A 488 -35.76 -88.38 -4.23
N ILE A 489 -34.83 -87.89 -5.06
CA ILE A 489 -33.84 -88.71 -5.78
C ILE A 489 -33.08 -89.58 -4.78
N ASN A 490 -32.44 -88.99 -3.76
CA ASN A 490 -31.67 -89.76 -2.78
C ASN A 490 -32.53 -90.80 -2.04
N SER A 491 -33.80 -90.47 -1.74
CA SER A 491 -34.73 -91.39 -1.10
C SER A 491 -35.10 -92.58 -2.01
N LEU A 492 -35.37 -92.32 -3.29
CA LEU A 492 -35.70 -93.33 -4.28
C LEU A 492 -34.49 -94.20 -4.60
N THR A 493 -33.30 -93.62 -4.80
CA THR A 493 -32.04 -94.37 -4.99
C THR A 493 -31.79 -95.30 -3.79
N GLY A 494 -31.88 -94.80 -2.56
CA GLY A 494 -31.70 -95.63 -1.38
C GLY A 494 -32.81 -96.67 -1.17
N LYS A 495 -34.03 -96.46 -1.67
CA LYS A 495 -35.08 -97.49 -1.70
C LYS A 495 -34.74 -98.57 -2.74
N LEU A 496 -34.33 -98.15 -3.95
CA LEU A 496 -33.95 -99.03 -5.05
C LEU A 496 -32.84 -100.00 -4.62
N ASP A 497 -31.76 -99.48 -4.03
CA ASP A 497 -30.63 -100.30 -3.55
C ASP A 497 -31.07 -101.35 -2.54
N ARG A 498 -31.84 -100.94 -1.51
CA ARG A 498 -32.35 -101.86 -0.49
C ARG A 498 -33.28 -102.92 -1.07
N THR A 499 -34.19 -102.54 -1.98
CA THR A 499 -35.09 -103.49 -2.64
C THR A 499 -34.33 -104.45 -3.55
N PHE A 500 -33.28 -103.97 -4.22
CA PHE A 500 -32.44 -104.81 -5.05
C PHE A 500 -31.69 -105.83 -4.21
N THR A 501 -30.99 -105.42 -3.14
CA THR A 501 -30.25 -106.35 -2.26
C THR A 501 -31.15 -107.47 -1.74
N VAL A 502 -32.36 -107.13 -1.26
CA VAL A 502 -33.31 -108.14 -0.76
C VAL A 502 -33.77 -109.08 -1.88
N THR A 503 -34.05 -108.54 -3.07
CA THR A 503 -34.52 -109.33 -4.22
C THR A 503 -33.42 -110.23 -4.75
N ASP A 504 -32.18 -109.73 -4.82
CA ASP A 504 -30.98 -110.47 -5.22
C ASP A 504 -30.69 -111.62 -4.24
N GLU A 505 -30.72 -111.36 -2.92
CA GLU A 505 -30.54 -112.41 -1.89
C GLU A 505 -31.62 -113.50 -1.96
N LEU A 506 -32.90 -113.12 -2.11
CA LEU A 506 -34.00 -114.07 -2.19
C LEU A 506 -33.91 -114.96 -3.42
N ILE A 507 -33.67 -114.37 -4.59
CA ILE A 507 -33.59 -115.12 -5.85
C ILE A 507 -32.31 -115.94 -5.91
N PHE A 508 -31.18 -115.44 -5.38
CA PHE A 508 -29.94 -116.22 -5.28
C PHE A 508 -30.10 -117.45 -4.39
N ARG A 509 -30.82 -117.33 -3.26
CA ARG A 509 -31.10 -118.45 -2.37
C ARG A 509 -31.95 -119.53 -3.05
N ASP A 510 -32.96 -119.13 -3.82
CA ASP A 510 -33.88 -120.05 -4.47
C ASP A 510 -33.28 -120.63 -5.77
N ALA A 511 -32.41 -119.89 -6.45
CA ALA A 511 -31.63 -120.35 -7.61
C ALA A 511 -30.67 -121.52 -7.28
N LYS A 512 -30.31 -121.73 -6.01
CA LYS A 512 -29.53 -122.92 -5.60
C LYS A 512 -30.32 -124.23 -5.72
N LYS A 513 -31.66 -124.16 -5.74
CA LYS A 513 -32.55 -125.34 -5.64
C LYS A 513 -33.19 -125.73 -6.97
N ASP A 514 -33.43 -124.78 -7.87
CA ASP A 514 -34.14 -124.99 -9.13
C ASP A 514 -33.39 -124.36 -10.32
N ASP A 515 -33.24 -125.11 -11.40
CA ASP A 515 -32.57 -124.68 -12.63
C ASP A 515 -33.37 -123.61 -13.40
N GLY A 516 -34.70 -123.59 -13.26
CA GLY A 516 -35.55 -122.52 -13.78
C GLY A 516 -35.29 -121.17 -13.11
N VAL A 517 -35.09 -121.18 -11.78
CA VAL A 517 -34.78 -119.99 -10.99
C VAL A 517 -33.36 -119.49 -11.25
N LYS A 518 -32.41 -120.37 -11.62
CA LYS A 518 -31.08 -119.94 -12.10
C LYS A 518 -31.16 -119.12 -13.38
N LYS A 519 -32.03 -119.49 -14.33
CA LYS A 519 -32.25 -118.70 -15.55
C LYS A 519 -32.88 -117.35 -15.20
N ALA A 520 -33.84 -117.31 -14.28
CA ALA A 520 -34.44 -116.07 -13.79
C ALA A 520 -33.41 -115.15 -13.09
N TYR A 521 -32.51 -115.69 -12.27
CA TYR A 521 -31.42 -114.93 -11.65
C TYR A 521 -30.46 -114.32 -12.69
N ARG A 522 -30.09 -115.08 -13.73
CA ARG A 522 -29.27 -114.56 -14.84
C ARG A 522 -29.97 -113.44 -15.60
N PHE A 523 -31.28 -113.54 -15.82
CA PHE A 523 -32.06 -112.47 -16.44
C PHE A 523 -32.17 -111.24 -15.53
N LEU A 524 -32.32 -111.40 -14.21
CA LEU A 524 -32.32 -110.29 -13.26
C LEU A 524 -30.98 -109.56 -13.24
N ALA A 525 -29.87 -110.30 -13.17
CA ALA A 525 -28.52 -109.72 -13.19
C ALA A 525 -28.26 -108.95 -14.50
N ALA A 526 -28.62 -109.53 -15.65
CA ALA A 526 -28.50 -108.87 -16.95
C ALA A 526 -29.39 -107.61 -17.06
N LEU A 527 -30.60 -107.66 -16.48
CA LEU A 527 -31.50 -106.52 -16.43
C LEU A 527 -30.93 -105.39 -15.57
N HIS A 528 -30.34 -105.72 -14.42
CA HIS A 528 -29.67 -104.74 -13.56
C HIS A 528 -28.45 -104.11 -14.24
N GLU A 529 -27.61 -104.92 -14.89
CA GLU A 529 -26.45 -104.43 -15.65
C GLU A 529 -26.90 -103.47 -16.78
N ASN A 530 -27.96 -103.80 -17.50
CA ASN A 530 -28.52 -102.92 -18.53
C ASN A 530 -29.08 -101.61 -17.95
N PHE A 531 -29.74 -101.64 -16.80
CA PHE A 531 -30.24 -100.43 -16.14
C PHE A 531 -29.12 -99.57 -15.55
N GLU A 532 -28.06 -100.19 -15.02
CA GLU A 532 -26.87 -99.47 -14.56
C GLU A 532 -26.16 -98.76 -15.72
N GLN A 533 -26.03 -99.43 -16.87
CA GLN A 533 -25.54 -98.81 -18.10
C GLN A 533 -26.44 -97.66 -18.57
N LEU A 534 -27.77 -97.81 -18.46
CA LEU A 534 -28.72 -96.75 -18.83
C LEU A 534 -28.59 -95.54 -17.89
N ILE A 535 -28.49 -95.75 -16.58
CA ILE A 535 -28.28 -94.68 -15.59
C ILE A 535 -26.99 -93.92 -15.93
N LYS A 536 -25.90 -94.65 -16.17
CA LYS A 536 -24.61 -94.07 -16.56
C LYS A 536 -24.70 -93.24 -17.84
N MET A 537 -25.38 -93.74 -18.87
CA MET A 537 -25.60 -92.96 -20.10
C MET A 537 -26.40 -91.68 -19.85
N VAL A 538 -27.39 -91.70 -18.96
CA VAL A 538 -28.16 -90.49 -18.59
C VAL A 538 -27.29 -89.49 -17.83
N GLU A 539 -26.45 -89.95 -16.90
CA GLU A 539 -25.49 -89.12 -16.17
C GLU A 539 -24.44 -88.50 -17.10
N ASP A 540 -23.86 -89.30 -18.01
CA ASP A 540 -22.90 -88.86 -19.01
C ASP A 540 -23.54 -87.85 -19.97
N THR A 541 -24.78 -88.07 -20.41
CA THR A 541 -25.55 -87.10 -21.20
C THR A 541 -25.73 -85.79 -20.44
N GLY A 542 -26.04 -85.85 -19.14
CA GLY A 542 -26.14 -84.67 -18.28
C GLY A 542 -24.81 -83.96 -18.04
N ALA A 543 -23.68 -84.66 -18.08
CA ALA A 543 -22.34 -84.05 -18.04
C ALA A 543 -22.03 -83.31 -19.35
N VAL A 544 -22.27 -83.97 -20.50
CA VAL A 544 -22.08 -83.36 -21.83
C VAL A 544 -22.95 -82.13 -22.01
N VAL A 545 -24.21 -82.14 -21.58
CA VAL A 545 -25.10 -80.96 -21.65
C VAL A 545 -24.58 -79.79 -20.81
N ARG A 546 -23.99 -80.06 -19.63
CA ARG A 546 -23.36 -79.01 -18.80
C ARG A 546 -22.10 -78.45 -19.47
N GLU A 547 -21.26 -79.32 -20.03
CA GLU A 547 -20.05 -78.91 -20.75
C GLU A 547 -20.38 -78.06 -21.99
N ILE A 548 -21.41 -78.44 -22.76
CA ILE A 548 -21.90 -77.63 -23.89
C ILE A 548 -22.27 -76.23 -23.41
N LYS A 549 -23.01 -76.12 -22.31
CA LYS A 549 -23.43 -74.84 -21.76
C LYS A 549 -22.24 -74.00 -21.28
N ASP A 550 -21.27 -74.61 -20.59
CA ASP A 550 -20.07 -73.89 -20.12
C ASP A 550 -19.24 -73.37 -21.30
N LEU A 551 -19.15 -74.14 -22.40
CA LEU A 551 -18.49 -73.69 -23.64
C LEU A 551 -19.27 -72.56 -24.33
N GLU A 552 -20.60 -72.61 -24.33
CA GLU A 552 -21.45 -71.52 -24.83
C GLU A 552 -21.24 -70.22 -24.03
N ASP A 553 -21.20 -70.33 -22.70
CA ASP A 553 -20.96 -69.19 -21.79
C ASP A 553 -19.56 -68.59 -21.99
N GLN A 554 -18.52 -69.42 -22.17
CA GLN A 554 -17.17 -68.97 -22.50
C GLN A 554 -17.10 -68.24 -23.84
N ASN A 555 -17.80 -68.75 -24.85
CA ASN A 555 -17.88 -68.11 -26.16
C ASN A 555 -18.56 -66.74 -26.06
N PHE A 556 -19.62 -66.64 -25.25
CA PHE A 556 -20.31 -65.37 -25.00
C PHE A 556 -19.42 -64.33 -24.32
N GLU A 557 -18.63 -64.73 -23.30
CA GLU A 557 -17.66 -63.84 -22.65
C GLU A 557 -16.57 -63.33 -23.63
N GLN A 558 -16.07 -64.20 -24.51
CA GLN A 558 -15.11 -63.81 -25.54
C GLN A 558 -15.70 -62.79 -26.52
N LEU A 559 -16.97 -62.98 -26.91
CA LEU A 559 -17.68 -62.05 -27.77
C LEU A 559 -17.82 -60.66 -27.13
N ILE A 560 -18.14 -60.58 -25.84
CA ILE A 560 -18.20 -59.32 -25.10
C ILE A 560 -16.86 -58.60 -25.12
N LYS A 561 -15.76 -59.32 -24.81
CA LYS A 561 -14.40 -58.73 -24.84
C LYS A 561 -14.03 -58.20 -26.21
N MET A 562 -14.31 -58.95 -27.28
CA MET A 562 -14.09 -58.47 -28.64
C MET A 562 -14.88 -57.19 -28.96
N VAL A 563 -16.13 -57.07 -28.46
CA VAL A 563 -16.94 -55.86 -28.65
C VAL A 563 -16.35 -54.67 -27.87
N GLU A 564 -15.83 -54.91 -26.66
CA GLU A 564 -15.16 -53.87 -25.86
C GLU A 564 -13.85 -53.40 -26.51
N ASP A 565 -13.03 -54.34 -26.99
CA ASP A 565 -11.75 -54.06 -27.65
C ASP A 565 -11.97 -53.30 -28.97
N THR A 566 -12.92 -53.74 -29.80
CA THR A 566 -13.30 -53.00 -31.02
C THR A 566 -13.85 -51.61 -30.70
N GLY A 567 -14.64 -51.47 -29.62
CA GLY A 567 -15.09 -50.17 -29.12
C GLY A 567 -13.97 -49.27 -28.59
N ALA A 568 -12.88 -49.83 -28.08
CA ALA A 568 -11.67 -49.07 -27.70
C ALA A 568 -10.93 -48.58 -28.94
N VAL A 569 -10.70 -49.44 -29.93
CA VAL A 569 -10.06 -49.06 -31.20
C VAL A 569 -10.84 -47.96 -31.93
N VAL A 570 -12.18 -48.05 -31.95
CA VAL A 570 -13.02 -46.99 -32.54
C VAL A 570 -12.86 -45.65 -31.82
N ARG A 571 -12.71 -45.66 -30.48
CA ARG A 571 -12.44 -44.44 -29.72
C ARG A 571 -11.06 -43.87 -30.04
N GLU A 572 -10.03 -44.71 -30.12
CA GLU A 572 -8.68 -44.27 -30.51
C GLU A 572 -8.65 -43.69 -31.92
N ILE A 573 -9.35 -44.30 -32.88
CA ILE A 573 -9.48 -43.74 -34.25
C ILE A 573 -10.14 -42.37 -34.21
N LYS A 574 -11.21 -42.20 -33.42
CA LYS A 574 -11.89 -40.91 -33.28
C LYS A 574 -11.00 -39.85 -32.63
N ASP A 575 -10.25 -40.21 -31.59
CA ASP A 575 -9.30 -39.30 -30.94
C ASP A 575 -8.18 -38.89 -31.90
N LEU A 576 -7.75 -39.78 -32.80
CA LEU A 576 -6.80 -39.47 -33.87
C LEU A 576 -7.40 -38.56 -34.95
N GLU A 577 -8.66 -38.77 -35.33
CA GLU A 577 -9.39 -37.88 -36.24
C GLU A 577 -9.55 -36.47 -35.65
N ASP A 578 -9.90 -36.37 -34.37
CA ASP A 578 -10.04 -35.09 -33.66
C ASP A 578 -8.67 -34.38 -33.52
N GLN A 579 -7.59 -35.12 -33.24
CA GLN A 579 -6.22 -34.59 -33.26
C GLN A 579 -5.81 -34.12 -34.67
N PHE A 580 -6.13 -34.89 -35.71
CA PHE A 580 -5.84 -34.51 -37.08
C PHE A 580 -6.61 -33.23 -37.48
N HIS A 581 -7.88 -33.12 -37.10
CA HIS A 581 -8.67 -31.91 -37.30
C HIS A 581 -8.14 -30.71 -36.50
N ALA A 582 -7.65 -30.91 -35.27
CA ALA A 582 -7.03 -29.85 -34.48
C ALA A 582 -5.72 -29.34 -35.12
N VAL A 583 -4.92 -30.24 -35.73
CA VAL A 583 -3.71 -29.88 -36.48
C VAL A 583 -4.04 -29.19 -37.81
N MET A 584 -5.14 -29.57 -38.44
CA MET A 584 -5.60 -29.01 -39.72
C MET A 584 -6.39 -27.69 -39.58
N SER A 585 -6.69 -27.25 -38.37
CA SER A 585 -7.26 -25.92 -38.12
C SER A 585 -6.18 -24.85 -38.31
N PRO A 586 -6.42 -23.79 -39.11
CA PRO A 586 -5.34 -23.07 -39.78
C PRO A 586 -4.49 -22.24 -38.82
N VAL A 587 -3.21 -22.61 -38.74
CA VAL A 587 -2.13 -21.73 -38.33
C VAL A 587 -2.06 -20.58 -39.32
N GLY A 588 -2.35 -19.37 -38.84
CA GLY A 588 -1.72 -18.14 -39.28
C GLY A 588 -2.08 -17.64 -40.67
N ALA A 589 -3.03 -16.70 -40.71
CA ALA A 589 -3.09 -15.70 -41.76
C ALA A 589 -1.77 -14.90 -41.80
N THR A 590 -0.91 -15.20 -42.77
CA THR A 590 0.14 -14.28 -43.22
C THR A 590 -0.02 -14.02 -44.71
N SER A 591 -0.50 -12.83 -44.99
CA SER A 591 -0.45 -12.12 -46.28
C SER A 591 0.95 -12.16 -46.87
N VAL A 592 1.13 -12.78 -48.05
CA VAL A 592 2.08 -12.31 -49.08
C VAL A 592 1.51 -12.63 -50.46
N ASP A 593 1.44 -11.60 -51.28
CA ASP A 593 1.09 -11.56 -52.69
C ASP A 593 1.92 -12.50 -53.58
N GLY A 594 1.32 -12.94 -54.70
CA GLY A 594 2.06 -13.07 -55.95
C GLY A 594 2.01 -14.43 -56.66
N CYS A 595 1.40 -14.40 -57.84
CA CYS A 595 1.66 -15.23 -59.03
C CYS A 595 0.97 -16.61 -59.19
N CYS A 596 -0.01 -16.56 -60.11
CA CYS A 596 -0.56 -17.58 -60.99
C CYS A 596 0.36 -18.74 -61.43
N LEU A 597 -0.19 -19.96 -61.46
CA LEU A 597 -0.28 -20.85 -62.66
C LEU A 597 -1.11 -22.11 -62.28
N VAL A 598 -2.37 -22.23 -62.68
CA VAL A 598 -2.89 -23.02 -63.82
C VAL A 598 -2.27 -24.43 -63.94
N ILE A 599 -3.08 -25.47 -63.74
CA ILE A 599 -3.36 -26.59 -64.68
C ILE A 599 -4.64 -27.30 -64.19
N GLY A 600 -5.62 -27.43 -65.09
CA GLY A 600 -6.87 -28.16 -64.86
C GLY A 600 -6.84 -29.60 -65.41
N HIS A 601 -8.06 -30.15 -65.56
CA HIS A 601 -8.49 -31.52 -65.94
C HIS A 601 -8.90 -32.35 -64.71
N SER A 602 -10.06 -32.99 -64.61
CA SER A 602 -11.18 -33.22 -65.55
C SER A 602 -12.35 -33.86 -64.79
N HIS A 603 -13.58 -33.63 -65.30
CA HIS A 603 -14.79 -34.48 -65.23
C HIS A 603 -14.49 -35.98 -64.99
N THR A 604 -15.25 -36.77 -64.22
CA THR A 604 -16.70 -37.04 -64.26
C THR A 604 -17.18 -37.81 -63.00
N PRO A 605 -18.49 -37.88 -62.72
CA PRO A 605 -19.09 -38.56 -61.56
C PRO A 605 -19.42 -40.03 -61.85
N LEU A 606 -19.45 -40.89 -60.82
CA LEU A 606 -20.04 -42.23 -60.91
C LEU A 606 -21.03 -42.49 -59.76
N LEU A 607 -22.28 -42.71 -60.18
CA LEU A 607 -23.39 -43.36 -59.50
C LEU A 607 -23.29 -44.88 -59.73
N LEU A 608 -23.45 -45.70 -58.70
CA LEU A 608 -24.13 -47.02 -58.69
C LEU A 608 -24.03 -47.57 -57.24
N VAL A 609 -25.07 -47.63 -56.40
CA VAL A 609 -26.27 -48.51 -56.41
C VAL A 609 -25.97 -49.95 -55.91
N THR A 610 -26.51 -50.20 -54.71
CA THR A 610 -27.12 -51.44 -54.17
C THR A 610 -26.30 -52.69 -53.78
N ALA A 611 -26.86 -53.34 -52.75
CA ALA A 611 -26.60 -54.67 -52.19
C ALA A 611 -25.39 -54.72 -51.24
N THR A 612 -25.49 -55.20 -49.99
CA THR A 612 -26.25 -56.38 -49.57
C THR A 612 -26.49 -56.32 -48.06
N THR A 613 -27.76 -56.38 -47.68
CA THR A 613 -28.23 -56.85 -46.37
C THR A 613 -27.89 -58.34 -46.28
N PHE A 614 -27.03 -58.77 -45.35
CA PHE A 614 -27.09 -60.07 -44.65
C PHE A 614 -25.83 -60.29 -43.78
N ILE A 615 -26.01 -60.89 -42.60
CA ILE A 615 -25.00 -61.55 -41.73
C ILE A 615 -24.23 -60.54 -40.84
N LEU A 616 -24.38 -60.46 -39.51
CA LEU A 616 -24.58 -61.51 -38.49
C LEU A 616 -25.54 -61.06 -37.38
N ARG A 617 -26.49 -61.96 -37.11
CA ARG A 617 -27.00 -62.25 -35.78
C ARG A 617 -26.37 -63.58 -35.36
#